data_AF-A0A9W6U567-F1
#
_entry.id   AF-A0A9W6U567-F1
#
_cell.length_a   1.000
_cell.length_b   1.000
_cell.length_c   1.000
_cell.angle_alpha   90.00
_cell.angle_beta   90.00
_cell.angle_gamma   90.00
#
_symmetry.space_group_name_H-M   'P 1'
#
loop_
_entity.id
_entity.type
_entity.pdbx_description
1 polymer ?
#
loop_
_entity_poly.entity_id
_entity_poly.type
_entity_poly.pdbx_seq_one_letter_code
_entity_poly.pdbx_strand_id
1 'polypeptide(L)'
;MEKLSNDPNAFVRPSPSRGTLGGVAQHTNDIVLLCEAGGYDIILVESVGLGQSEIVIDDTVDMVMLLVPPAGGDELQGQKKGIVEIADIVVVNKADGELAACVLFGLLQQGAT
;
A
#
# COMPACT_ATOMS: atom_id res chain seq x y z
N MET A 1 -2.91 0.15 -14.65
CA MET A 1 -2.01 1.29 -14.92
C MET A 1 -2.23 1.95 -16.27
N GLU A 2 -2.40 1.21 -17.38
CA GLU A 2 -2.51 1.80 -18.73
C GLU A 2 -3.53 2.96 -18.87
N LYS A 3 -4.72 2.86 -18.27
CA LYS A 3 -5.69 3.95 -18.34
C LYS A 3 -5.24 5.20 -17.58
N LEU A 4 -4.70 5.01 -16.37
CA LEU A 4 -4.23 6.11 -15.53
C LEU A 4 -3.02 6.81 -16.16
N SER A 5 -2.07 6.05 -16.71
CA SER A 5 -0.89 6.62 -17.38
C SER A 5 -1.21 7.42 -18.65
N ASN A 6 -2.42 7.28 -19.20
CA ASN A 6 -2.89 8.04 -20.36
C ASN A 6 -3.81 9.22 -19.98
N ASP A 7 -4.16 9.37 -18.70
CA ASP A 7 -4.95 10.52 -18.26
C ASP A 7 -4.05 11.77 -18.22
N PRO A 8 -4.41 12.87 -18.90
CA PRO A 8 -3.60 14.08 -18.92
C PRO A 8 -3.45 14.75 -17.55
N ASN A 9 -4.30 14.41 -16.57
CA ASN A 9 -4.22 14.91 -15.20
C ASN A 9 -3.42 13.96 -14.28
N ALA A 10 -2.92 12.85 -14.80
CA ALA A 10 -2.16 11.89 -14.03
C ALA A 10 -0.68 11.87 -14.46
N PHE A 11 0.19 11.85 -13.46
CA PHE A 11 1.61 11.63 -13.66
C PHE A 11 2.02 10.32 -12.98
N VAL A 12 2.54 9.37 -13.76
CA VAL A 12 3.00 8.07 -13.26
C VAL A 12 4.50 7.98 -13.45
N ARG A 13 5.24 7.87 -12.34
CA ARG A 13 6.69 7.74 -12.34
C ARG A 13 7.13 6.45 -11.66
N PRO A 14 7.60 5.44 -12.43
CA PRO A 14 8.19 4.24 -11.84
C PRO A 14 9.47 4.59 -11.06
N SER A 15 9.55 4.14 -9.81
CA SER A 15 10.71 4.33 -8.94
C SER A 15 11.20 2.97 -8.45
N PRO A 16 12.26 2.40 -9.04
CA PRO A 16 12.81 1.14 -8.54
C PRO A 16 13.40 1.35 -7.14
N SER A 17 13.11 0.45 -6.19
CA SER A 17 13.68 0.50 -4.84
C SER A 17 15.21 0.41 -4.85
N ARG A 18 15.80 -0.26 -5.84
CA ARG A 18 17.27 -0.44 -5.95
C ARG A 18 17.90 -1.02 -4.66
N GLY A 19 17.16 -1.85 -3.93
CA GLY A 19 17.63 -2.51 -2.72
C GLY A 19 17.58 -1.65 -1.47
N THR A 20 16.90 -0.50 -1.49
CA THR A 20 16.57 0.21 -0.25
C THR A 20 15.57 -0.57 0.59
N LEU A 21 15.81 -0.59 1.90
CA LEU A 21 14.86 -1.10 2.88
C LEU A 21 13.63 -0.18 2.92
N GLY A 22 12.43 -0.74 3.03
CA GLY A 22 11.19 0.05 3.17
C GLY A 22 10.20 -0.01 2.01
N GLY A 23 10.45 -0.84 1.00
CA GLY A 23 9.57 -1.02 -0.16
C GLY A 23 9.44 0.19 -1.09
N VAL A 24 10.08 1.33 -0.79
CA VAL A 24 10.12 2.54 -1.62
C VAL A 24 11.56 2.95 -1.92
N ALA A 25 11.76 3.78 -2.95
CA ALA A 25 13.08 4.26 -3.32
C ALA A 25 13.61 5.31 -2.32
N GLN A 26 14.94 5.43 -2.18
CA GLN A 26 15.60 6.35 -1.24
C GLN A 26 15.08 7.80 -1.32
N HIS A 27 14.76 8.27 -2.52
CA HIS A 27 14.38 9.65 -2.79
C HIS A 27 12.86 9.85 -2.91
N THR A 28 12.05 8.96 -2.33
CA THR A 28 10.59 9.05 -2.48
C THR A 28 10.04 10.35 -1.88
N ASN A 29 10.55 10.80 -0.72
CA ASN A 29 10.18 12.11 -0.14
C ASN A 29 10.46 13.29 -1.09
N ASP A 30 11.64 13.32 -1.72
CA ASP A 30 11.99 14.37 -2.67
C ASP A 30 11.02 14.39 -3.88
N ILE A 31 10.53 13.22 -4.28
CA ILE A 31 9.59 13.07 -5.40
C ILE A 31 8.20 13.54 -5.00
N VAL A 32 7.74 13.22 -3.79
CA VAL A 32 6.47 13.71 -3.26
C VAL A 32 6.47 15.24 -3.27
N LEU A 33 7.52 15.87 -2.74
CA LEU A 33 7.64 17.34 -2.74
C LEU A 33 7.62 17.95 -4.14
N LEU A 34 8.25 17.30 -5.12
CA LEU A 34 8.21 17.75 -6.51
C LEU A 34 6.80 17.63 -7.13
N CYS A 35 6.05 16.58 -6.78
CA CYS A 35 4.66 16.44 -7.22
C CYS A 35 3.76 17.51 -6.57
N GLU A 36 3.94 17.79 -5.28
CA GLU A 36 3.21 18.88 -4.60
C GLU A 36 3.51 20.23 -5.26
N ALA A 37 4.80 20.54 -5.48
CA ALA A 37 5.22 21.76 -6.17
C ALA A 37 4.75 21.82 -7.64
N GLY A 38 4.50 20.65 -8.25
CA GLY A 38 3.90 20.49 -9.57
C GLY A 38 2.40 20.74 -9.63
N GLY A 39 1.75 20.99 -8.48
CA GLY A 39 0.31 21.26 -8.38
C GLY A 39 -0.55 20.01 -8.34
N TYR A 40 0.00 18.85 -7.97
CA TYR A 40 -0.78 17.64 -7.73
C TYR A 40 -1.35 17.66 -6.30
N ASP A 41 -2.67 17.66 -6.19
CA ASP A 41 -3.37 17.65 -4.89
C ASP A 41 -3.39 16.25 -4.24
N ILE A 42 -3.26 15.19 -5.05
CA ILE A 42 -3.33 13.79 -4.59
C ILE A 42 -2.09 13.05 -5.10
N ILE A 43 -1.30 12.51 -4.17
CA ILE A 43 -0.10 11.74 -4.45
C ILE A 43 -0.26 10.34 -3.90
N LEU A 44 -0.18 9.34 -4.78
CA LEU A 44 -0.27 7.93 -4.41
C LEU A 44 1.13 7.32 -4.47
N VAL A 45 1.63 6.83 -3.33
CA VAL A 45 2.91 6.12 -3.23
C VAL A 45 2.64 4.62 -3.11
N GLU A 46 3.08 3.84 -4.09
CA GLU A 46 2.98 2.38 -4.09
C GLU A 46 4.32 1.75 -3.74
N SER A 47 4.34 0.88 -2.71
CA SER A 47 5.53 0.10 -2.35
C SER A 47 5.72 -1.13 -3.24
N VAL A 48 6.96 -1.51 -3.53
CA VAL A 48 7.31 -2.72 -4.29
C VAL A 48 7.51 -3.90 -3.33
N GLY A 49 6.45 -4.30 -2.63
CA GLY A 49 6.49 -5.37 -1.62
C GLY A 49 7.20 -4.94 -0.34
N LEU A 50 6.63 -5.29 0.81
CA LEU A 50 7.16 -4.95 2.13
C LEU A 50 7.42 -6.23 2.92
N GLY A 51 8.64 -6.38 3.44
CA GLY A 51 8.95 -7.37 4.47
C GLY A 51 8.43 -6.94 5.86
N GLN A 52 8.42 -7.88 6.82
CA GLN A 52 7.93 -7.64 8.20
C GLN A 52 8.64 -6.46 8.92
N SER A 53 9.91 -6.21 8.60
CA SER A 53 10.77 -5.23 9.26
C SER A 53 11.01 -3.96 8.45
N GLU A 54 10.24 -3.75 7.37
CA GLU A 54 10.53 -2.73 6.34
C GLU A 54 9.48 -1.61 6.32
N ILE A 55 9.19 -1.04 7.49
CA ILE A 55 8.18 0.02 7.64
C ILE A 55 8.85 1.39 7.55
N VAL A 56 9.17 1.82 6.32
CA VAL A 56 9.70 3.19 6.07
C VAL A 56 8.65 4.05 5.34
N ILE A 57 7.62 3.43 4.74
CA ILE A 57 6.61 4.17 3.98
C ILE A 57 5.74 5.08 4.87
N ASP A 58 5.59 4.74 6.15
CA ASP A 58 4.81 5.50 7.13
C ASP A 58 5.30 6.94 7.28
N ASP A 59 6.63 7.14 7.28
CA ASP A 59 7.22 8.48 7.41
C ASP A 59 7.12 9.34 6.13
N THR A 60 6.67 8.77 5.00
CA THR A 60 6.61 9.43 3.69
C THR A 60 5.19 9.85 3.30
N VAL A 61 4.16 9.36 3.98
CA VAL A 61 2.77 9.55 3.58
C VAL A 61 1.91 10.00 4.75
N ASP A 62 0.83 10.74 4.47
CA ASP A 62 -0.12 11.16 5.50
C ASP A 62 -1.11 10.04 5.90
N MET A 63 -1.27 9.03 5.05
CA MET A 63 -2.21 7.93 5.25
C MET A 63 -1.67 6.64 4.62
N VAL A 64 -1.65 5.57 5.41
CA VAL A 64 -1.22 4.24 4.98
C VAL A 64 -2.44 3.36 4.68
N MET A 65 -2.56 2.96 3.42
CA MET A 65 -3.57 2.00 2.98
C MET A 65 -2.96 0.61 2.75
N LEU A 66 -3.42 -0.38 3.50
CA LEU A 66 -3.03 -1.78 3.36
C LEU A 66 -4.04 -2.55 2.52
N LEU A 67 -3.60 -3.06 1.37
CA LEU A 67 -4.39 -3.97 0.54
C LEU A 67 -4.13 -5.45 0.95
N VAL A 68 -5.21 -6.18 1.23
CA VAL A 68 -5.20 -7.61 1.57
C VAL A 68 -6.18 -8.38 0.69
N PRO A 69 -5.90 -9.64 0.32
CA PRO A 69 -6.91 -10.51 -0.29
C PRO A 69 -7.94 -10.98 0.75
N PRO A 70 -9.15 -11.41 0.33
CA PRO A 70 -10.23 -11.89 1.22
C PRO A 70 -9.91 -13.21 1.91
N ALA A 71 -8.98 -14.00 1.36
CA ALA A 71 -8.55 -15.28 1.91
C ALA A 71 -7.03 -15.27 2.07
N GLY A 72 -6.55 -15.64 3.26
CA GLY A 72 -5.13 -15.77 3.56
C GLY A 72 -4.80 -15.99 5.05
N GLY A 73 -5.81 -15.90 5.91
CA GLY A 73 -5.81 -16.34 7.31
C GLY A 73 -4.48 -16.19 8.06
N ASP A 74 -4.00 -17.28 8.66
CA ASP A 74 -2.79 -17.32 9.50
C ASP A 74 -1.50 -16.94 8.74
N GLU A 75 -1.43 -17.19 7.42
CA GLU A 75 -0.26 -16.81 6.60
C GLU A 75 -0.14 -15.29 6.45
N LEU A 76 -1.27 -14.59 6.26
CA LEU A 76 -1.31 -13.13 6.22
C LEU A 76 -1.04 -12.52 7.60
N GLN A 77 -1.63 -13.12 8.64
CA GLN A 77 -1.45 -12.68 10.01
C GLN A 77 0.02 -12.80 10.45
N GLY A 78 0.71 -13.86 10.01
CA GLY A 78 2.14 -14.03 10.21
C GLY A 78 2.98 -13.02 9.43
N GLN A 79 2.76 -12.86 8.13
CA GLN A 79 3.65 -12.05 7.26
C GLN A 79 3.48 -10.54 7.42
N LYS A 80 2.31 -10.05 7.84
CA LYS A 80 1.98 -8.61 7.80
C LYS A 80 1.62 -7.98 9.14
N LYS A 81 1.79 -8.69 10.27
CA LYS A 81 1.43 -8.18 11.60
C LYS A 81 1.88 -6.74 11.87
N GLY A 82 3.15 -6.42 11.60
CA GLY A 82 3.69 -5.07 11.82
C GLY A 82 3.10 -4.00 10.88
N ILE A 83 2.69 -4.37 9.67
CA ILE A 83 2.10 -3.43 8.70
C ILE A 83 0.62 -3.17 9.02
N VAL A 84 -0.10 -4.17 9.54
CA VAL A 84 -1.49 -3.98 9.97
C VAL A 84 -1.58 -2.97 11.11
N GLU A 85 -0.61 -2.97 12.02
CA GLU A 85 -0.58 -2.06 13.18
C GLU A 85 -0.40 -0.58 12.80
N ILE A 86 0.18 -0.28 11.64
CA ILE A 86 0.38 1.10 11.15
C ILE A 86 -0.63 1.50 10.07
N ALA A 87 -1.50 0.61 9.62
CA ALA A 87 -2.42 0.90 8.54
C ALA A 87 -3.62 1.71 9.05
N ASP A 88 -3.84 2.90 8.50
CA ASP A 88 -5.04 3.69 8.76
C ASP A 88 -6.28 3.07 8.10
N ILE A 89 -6.09 2.47 6.92
CA ILE A 89 -7.16 1.84 6.14
C ILE A 89 -6.71 0.45 5.69
N VAL A 90 -7.52 -0.56 6.01
CA VAL A 90 -7.36 -1.90 5.45
C VAL A 90 -8.42 -2.14 4.39
N VAL A 91 -7.99 -2.43 3.16
CA VAL A 91 -8.86 -2.73 2.02
C VAL A 91 -8.75 -4.20 1.66
N VAL A 92 -9.87 -4.91 1.78
CA VAL A 92 -9.99 -6.28 1.29
C VAL A 92 -10.32 -6.27 -0.20
N ASN A 93 -9.30 -6.52 -1.03
CA ASN A 93 -9.40 -6.47 -2.48
C ASN A 93 -9.61 -7.86 -3.10
N LYS A 94 -10.28 -7.95 -4.26
CA LYS A 94 -10.70 -9.20 -4.93
C LYS A 94 -11.71 -10.03 -4.12
N ALA A 95 -12.55 -9.35 -3.33
CA ALA A 95 -13.61 -9.95 -2.52
C ALA A 95 -14.91 -10.19 -3.31
N ASP A 96 -14.80 -10.64 -4.55
CA ASP A 96 -15.93 -10.93 -5.44
C ASP A 96 -16.30 -12.42 -5.47
N GLY A 97 -17.54 -12.72 -5.87
CA GLY A 97 -18.05 -14.10 -5.96
C GLY A 97 -18.04 -14.84 -4.61
N GLU A 98 -17.54 -16.08 -4.62
CA GLU A 98 -17.44 -16.92 -3.42
C GLU A 98 -16.52 -16.34 -2.34
N LEU A 99 -15.56 -15.49 -2.74
CA LEU A 99 -14.61 -14.86 -1.81
C LEU A 99 -15.24 -13.75 -0.97
N ALA A 100 -16.40 -13.24 -1.34
CA ALA A 100 -17.13 -12.24 -0.56
C ALA A 100 -17.46 -12.75 0.86
N ALA A 101 -17.78 -14.04 0.99
CA ALA A 101 -18.08 -14.66 2.29
C ALA A 101 -16.84 -14.77 3.19
N CYS A 102 -15.64 -14.75 2.63
CA CYS A 102 -14.38 -14.90 3.38
C CYS A 102 -13.92 -13.59 4.05
N VAL A 103 -14.46 -12.43 3.63
CA VAL A 103 -14.02 -11.09 4.10
C VAL A 103 -14.07 -10.98 5.63
N LEU A 104 -15.21 -11.34 6.23
CA LEU A 104 -15.42 -11.17 7.67
C LEU A 104 -14.46 -12.06 8.48
N PHE A 105 -14.24 -13.29 8.00
CA PHE A 105 -13.31 -14.22 8.63
C PHE A 105 -11.86 -13.73 8.51
N GLY A 106 -11.47 -13.23 7.33
CA GLY A 106 -10.14 -12.66 7.08
C GLY A 106 -9.83 -11.44 7.94
N LEU A 107 -10.78 -10.52 8.13
CA LEU A 107 -10.58 -9.33 8.96
C LEU A 107 -10.46 -9.66 10.45
N LEU A 108 -11.27 -10.58 10.98
CA LEU A 108 -11.17 -11.04 12.36
C LEU A 108 -9.80 -11.68 12.65
N GLN A 109 -9.24 -12.39 11.67
CA GLN A 109 -7.89 -12.93 11.74
C GLN A 109 -6.79 -11.88 11.47
N GLN A 110 -7.08 -10.60 11.27
CA GLN A 110 -6.05 -9.58 11.10
C GLN A 110 -5.89 -8.67 12.33
N GLY A 111 -6.73 -8.82 13.36
CA GLY A 111 -6.65 -7.98 14.57
C GLY A 111 -7.26 -6.58 14.39
N ALA A 112 -7.95 -6.34 13.28
CA ALA A 112 -8.76 -5.14 13.10
C ALA A 112 -10.10 -5.31 13.85
N THR A 113 -10.12 -4.93 15.12
CA THR A 113 -11.35 -4.81 15.95
C THR A 113 -11.42 -3.44 16.59
#